data_AF-A0A392RI27-F1
#
_entry.id   AF-A0A392RI27-F1
#
_cell.length_a   1.000
_cell.length_b   1.000
_cell.length_c   1.000
_cell.angle_alpha   90.00
_cell.angle_beta   90.00
_cell.angle_gamma   90.00
#
_symmetry.space_group_name_H-M   'P 1'
#
loop_
_entity.id
_entity.type
_entity.pdbx_description
1 polymer ?
#
loop_
_entity_poly.entity_id
_entity_poly.type
_entity_poly.pdbx_seq_one_letter_code
_entity_poly.pdbx_strand_id
1 'polypeptide(L)'
;MPAAKFDLGAVPFNPDGWGPLDSTADNTNVPFAPFSRSDKLGRIADWTRNFNPTRSKNPADSAFDFTSDASFPAFADDDSSFRLVDGKPPPRPKFGPKWRFQRQLQLPQRRDEEVEAKKREAEKERARR
;
A
#
# COMPACT_ATOMS: atom_id res chain seq x y z
N MET A 1 -18.21 33.79 -56.69
CA MET A 1 -18.69 32.73 -55.78
C MET A 1 -17.93 31.45 -56.15
N PRO A 2 -17.11 30.86 -55.26
CA PRO A 2 -16.49 29.57 -55.57
C PRO A 2 -17.58 28.51 -55.72
N ALA A 3 -17.51 27.71 -56.78
CA ALA A 3 -18.43 26.60 -57.00
C ALA A 3 -18.24 25.54 -55.89
N ALA A 4 -19.33 25.02 -55.34
CA ALA A 4 -19.28 23.93 -54.39
C ALA A 4 -18.68 22.69 -55.07
N LYS A 5 -17.57 22.19 -54.52
CA LYS A 5 -16.90 20.96 -54.99
C LYS A 5 -17.47 19.77 -54.23
N PHE A 6 -17.93 18.77 -54.96
CA PHE A 6 -18.28 17.45 -54.42
C PHE A 6 -17.11 16.50 -54.65
N ASP A 7 -16.65 15.83 -53.60
CA ASP A 7 -15.61 14.80 -53.69
C ASP A 7 -16.28 13.43 -53.50
N LEU A 8 -16.06 12.52 -54.46
CA LEU A 8 -16.75 11.23 -54.52
C LEU A 8 -16.21 10.21 -53.51
N GLY A 9 -15.06 10.49 -52.87
CA GLY A 9 -14.38 9.54 -51.99
C GLY A 9 -13.81 8.34 -52.73
N ALA A 10 -12.81 7.70 -52.16
CA ALA A 10 -12.23 6.48 -52.75
C ALA A 10 -13.14 5.28 -52.46
N VAL A 11 -13.56 4.56 -53.51
CA VAL A 11 -14.32 3.31 -53.39
C VAL A 11 -13.35 2.14 -53.57
N PRO A 12 -13.19 1.28 -52.54
CA PRO A 12 -12.32 0.11 -52.67
C PRO A 12 -12.89 -0.91 -53.67
N PHE A 13 -12.04 -1.47 -54.52
CA PHE A 13 -12.42 -2.47 -55.53
C PHE A 13 -12.05 -3.88 -55.05
N ASN A 14 -13.02 -4.79 -55.10
CA ASN A 14 -12.82 -6.21 -54.75
C ASN A 14 -13.13 -7.08 -55.98
N PRO A 15 -12.11 -7.66 -56.66
CA PRO A 15 -12.32 -8.48 -57.86
C PRO A 15 -12.94 -9.86 -57.55
N ASP A 16 -12.69 -10.39 -56.35
CA ASP A 16 -12.96 -11.79 -56.00
C ASP A 16 -14.20 -11.93 -55.10
N GLY A 17 -14.87 -10.83 -54.75
CA GLY A 17 -16.08 -10.86 -53.93
C GLY A 17 -16.69 -9.50 -53.62
N TRP A 18 -17.72 -9.54 -52.77
CA TRP A 18 -18.46 -8.35 -52.30
C TRP A 18 -18.19 -8.02 -50.83
N GLY A 19 -17.26 -8.74 -50.20
CA GLY A 19 -16.90 -8.60 -48.79
C GLY A 19 -15.84 -7.51 -48.53
N PRO A 20 -15.54 -7.25 -47.25
CA PRO A 20 -14.46 -6.35 -46.85
C PRO A 20 -13.13 -6.80 -47.48
N LEU A 21 -12.28 -5.84 -47.86
CA LEU A 21 -10.90 -6.14 -48.21
C LEU A 21 -10.12 -6.43 -46.92
N ASP A 22 -9.21 -7.41 -46.97
CA ASP A 22 -8.45 -7.89 -45.79
C ASP A 22 -7.66 -6.78 -45.06
N SER A 23 -7.45 -5.62 -45.67
CA SER A 23 -6.57 -4.56 -45.17
C SER A 23 -7.25 -3.22 -44.82
N THR A 24 -8.58 -3.16 -44.66
CA THR A 24 -9.25 -1.87 -44.36
C THR A 24 -9.15 -1.41 -42.90
N ALA A 25 -8.48 -2.15 -42.04
CA ALA A 25 -8.31 -1.75 -40.64
C ALA A 25 -7.03 -0.92 -40.48
N ASP A 26 -7.17 0.41 -40.39
CA ASP A 26 -6.11 1.33 -39.96
C ASP A 26 -5.51 0.99 -38.57
N ASN A 27 -6.11 0.01 -37.89
CA ASN A 27 -5.71 -0.51 -36.57
C ASN A 27 -4.68 -1.64 -36.66
N THR A 28 -3.92 -1.77 -37.75
CA THR A 28 -2.95 -2.89 -37.94
C THR A 28 -1.92 -3.04 -36.80
N ASN A 29 -1.67 -1.96 -36.06
CA ASN A 29 -0.68 -1.94 -34.97
C ASN A 29 -1.28 -2.04 -33.55
N VAL A 30 -2.61 -2.17 -33.41
CA VAL A 30 -3.28 -2.22 -32.10
C VAL A 30 -4.08 -3.52 -31.99
N PRO A 31 -3.85 -4.34 -30.94
CA PRO A 31 -4.65 -5.54 -30.74
C PRO A 31 -6.13 -5.18 -30.56
N PHE A 32 -7.01 -5.92 -31.23
CA PHE A 32 -8.45 -5.73 -31.10
C PHE A 32 -8.92 -6.09 -29.69
N ALA A 33 -9.64 -5.17 -29.05
CA ALA A 33 -10.32 -5.40 -27.78
C ALA A 33 -11.75 -4.82 -27.86
N PRO A 34 -12.80 -5.63 -27.58
CA PRO A 34 -14.18 -5.14 -27.59
C PRO A 34 -14.45 -4.26 -26.37
N PHE A 35 -15.17 -3.15 -26.57
CA PHE A 35 -15.63 -2.28 -25.47
C PHE A 35 -16.97 -1.65 -25.82
N SER A 36 -17.75 -1.24 -24.80
CA SER A 36 -18.95 -0.43 -25.02
C SER A 36 -18.72 1.02 -24.58
N ARG A 37 -19.19 1.97 -25.39
CA ARG A 37 -19.21 3.40 -25.02
C ARG A 37 -20.16 3.69 -23.85
N SER A 38 -21.07 2.77 -23.54
CA SER A 38 -21.99 2.88 -22.40
C SER A 38 -21.42 2.35 -21.09
N ASP A 39 -20.25 1.70 -21.12
CA ASP A 39 -19.64 1.14 -19.91
C ASP A 39 -19.27 2.25 -18.93
N LYS A 40 -19.42 1.96 -17.64
CA LYS A 40 -19.11 2.94 -16.60
C LYS A 40 -17.61 3.17 -16.54
N LEU A 41 -17.20 4.42 -16.75
CA LEU A 41 -15.81 4.85 -16.61
C LEU A 41 -15.48 5.24 -15.16
N GLY A 42 -14.18 5.25 -14.82
CA GLY A 42 -13.68 5.80 -13.55
C GLY A 42 -13.46 4.77 -12.43
N ARG A 43 -12.69 3.71 -12.68
CA ARG A 43 -12.18 2.82 -11.62
C ARG A 43 -10.91 3.41 -11.01
N ILE A 44 -10.81 3.37 -9.69
CA ILE A 44 -9.60 3.80 -8.96
C ILE A 44 -8.58 2.65 -9.00
N ALA A 45 -7.36 2.95 -9.45
CA ALA A 45 -6.20 2.09 -9.24
C ALA A 45 -5.64 2.37 -7.84
N ASP A 46 -5.75 1.41 -6.93
CA ASP A 46 -5.25 1.52 -5.55
C ASP A 46 -4.34 0.33 -5.25
N TRP A 47 -3.04 0.61 -5.13
CA TRP A 47 -2.00 -0.38 -4.82
C TRP A 47 -1.98 -0.77 -3.33
N THR A 48 -2.63 0.00 -2.46
CA THR A 48 -2.79 -0.34 -1.03
C THR A 48 -4.04 -1.18 -0.76
N ARG A 49 -4.90 -1.34 -1.76
CA ARG A 49 -6.17 -2.04 -1.63
C ARG A 49 -5.96 -3.55 -1.62
N ASN A 50 -6.35 -4.19 -0.52
CA ASN A 50 -6.51 -5.64 -0.48
C ASN A 50 -7.62 -6.06 -1.45
N PHE A 51 -7.24 -6.66 -2.58
CA PHE A 51 -8.17 -7.22 -3.55
C PHE A 51 -8.86 -8.43 -2.94
N ASN A 52 -10.16 -8.30 -2.63
CA ASN A 52 -10.97 -9.43 -2.21
C ASN A 52 -11.62 -10.06 -3.45
N PRO A 53 -11.20 -11.27 -3.88
CA PRO A 53 -11.72 -11.92 -5.09
C PRO A 53 -13.20 -12.31 -4.98
N THR A 54 -13.79 -12.29 -3.77
CA THR A 54 -15.19 -12.65 -3.52
C THR A 54 -16.18 -11.50 -3.70
N ARG A 55 -15.69 -10.26 -3.81
CA ARG A 55 -16.58 -9.11 -4.02
C ARG A 55 -17.06 -9.16 -5.46
N SER A 56 -18.38 -9.31 -5.64
CA SER A 56 -19.04 -9.44 -6.95
C SER A 56 -18.46 -8.44 -7.95
N LYS A 57 -17.74 -8.95 -8.95
CA LYS A 57 -17.35 -8.17 -10.12
C LYS A 57 -18.66 -7.74 -10.78
N ASN A 58 -18.89 -6.43 -10.89
CA ASN A 58 -20.00 -5.96 -11.68
C ASN A 58 -19.76 -6.41 -13.12
N PRO A 59 -20.74 -7.02 -13.81
CA PRO A 59 -20.57 -7.46 -15.20
C PRO A 59 -20.25 -6.30 -16.16
N ALA A 60 -20.49 -5.05 -15.75
CA ALA A 60 -20.09 -3.84 -16.47
C ALA A 60 -18.59 -3.51 -16.39
N ASP A 61 -17.81 -4.23 -15.57
CA ASP A 61 -16.37 -3.98 -15.37
C ASP A 61 -15.47 -4.77 -16.34
N SER A 62 -16.05 -5.55 -17.28
CA SER A 62 -15.35 -6.66 -17.95
C SER A 62 -14.54 -6.32 -19.21
N ALA A 63 -14.84 -5.23 -19.92
CA ALA A 63 -14.17 -4.92 -21.20
C ALA A 63 -12.70 -4.52 -21.03
N PHE A 64 -12.34 -3.95 -19.88
CA PHE A 64 -10.98 -3.51 -19.55
C PHE A 64 -10.42 -4.24 -18.32
N ASP A 65 -11.01 -5.37 -17.92
CA ASP A 65 -10.47 -6.20 -16.83
C ASP A 65 -9.31 -7.07 -17.34
N PHE A 66 -8.23 -6.41 -17.76
CA PHE A 66 -6.95 -7.06 -18.09
C PHE A 66 -6.34 -7.78 -16.87
N THR A 67 -6.93 -7.60 -15.69
CA THR A 67 -6.54 -8.29 -14.46
C THR A 67 -6.93 -9.77 -14.44
N SER A 68 -7.71 -10.27 -15.39
CA SER A 68 -7.94 -11.72 -15.54
C SER A 68 -7.27 -12.33 -16.77
N ASP A 69 -6.72 -11.50 -17.65
CA ASP A 69 -6.11 -11.98 -18.89
C ASP A 69 -4.62 -12.23 -18.70
N ALA A 70 -4.23 -13.51 -18.81
CA ALA A 70 -2.84 -13.94 -18.69
C ALA A 70 -1.93 -13.39 -19.80
N SER A 71 -2.50 -12.74 -20.83
CA SER A 71 -1.75 -12.11 -21.91
C SER A 71 -1.10 -10.77 -21.51
N PHE A 72 -1.46 -10.18 -20.36
CA PHE A 72 -0.85 -8.94 -19.86
C PHE A 72 -0.05 -9.22 -18.57
N PRO A 73 1.28 -9.12 -18.60
CA PRO A 73 2.15 -9.44 -17.46
C PRO A 73 2.14 -8.37 -16.34
N ALA A 74 1.08 -7.56 -16.25
CA ALA A 74 1.01 -6.46 -15.29
C ALA A 74 0.76 -6.92 -13.84
N PHE A 75 0.54 -8.22 -13.62
CA PHE A 75 0.68 -8.81 -12.30
C PHE A 75 2.16 -8.98 -11.99
N ALA A 76 2.74 -7.93 -11.41
CA ALA A 76 3.93 -8.12 -10.60
C ALA A 76 3.59 -9.13 -9.50
N ASP A 77 4.36 -10.21 -9.43
CA ASP A 77 4.38 -11.05 -8.24
C ASP A 77 4.65 -10.15 -7.02
N ASP A 78 3.99 -10.44 -5.91
CA ASP A 78 3.94 -9.58 -4.73
C ASP A 78 5.36 -9.29 -4.16
N ASP A 79 5.94 -8.14 -4.54
CA ASP A 79 7.26 -7.64 -4.11
C ASP A 79 7.34 -7.29 -2.61
N SER A 80 6.31 -7.64 -1.83
CA SER A 80 6.27 -7.53 -0.36
C SER A 80 7.43 -8.23 0.36
N SER A 81 8.16 -9.11 -0.34
CA SER A 81 9.34 -9.79 0.18
C SER A 81 10.55 -8.86 0.39
N PHE A 82 10.59 -7.72 -0.29
CA PHE A 82 11.71 -6.77 -0.17
C PHE A 82 11.54 -5.87 1.07
N ARG A 83 12.63 -5.67 1.82
CA ARG A 83 12.67 -4.82 3.02
C ARG A 83 13.64 -3.67 2.79
N LEU A 84 13.23 -2.45 3.16
CA LEU A 84 14.13 -1.29 3.13
C LEU A 84 15.25 -1.47 4.17
N VAL A 85 16.50 -1.49 3.73
CA VAL A 85 17.66 -1.54 4.63
C VAL A 85 17.86 -0.17 5.26
N ASP A 86 17.89 -0.11 6.61
CA ASP A 86 18.23 1.13 7.31
C ASP A 86 19.72 1.43 7.15
N GLY A 87 20.04 2.44 6.34
CA GLY A 87 21.42 2.93 6.14
C GLY A 87 21.91 3.87 7.24
N LYS A 88 21.14 4.06 8.34
CA LYS A 88 21.58 4.94 9.42
C LYS A 88 22.85 4.40 10.09
N PRO A 89 23.90 5.22 10.21
CA PRO A 89 25.09 4.81 10.94
C PRO A 89 24.73 4.49 12.39
N PRO A 90 25.31 3.44 13.00
CA PRO A 90 24.98 3.03 14.36
C PRO A 90 25.08 4.22 15.31
N PRO A 91 24.06 4.45 16.17
CA PRO A 91 24.04 5.59 17.07
C PRO A 91 25.26 5.51 17.99
N ARG A 92 26.16 6.49 17.87
CA ARG A 92 27.31 6.60 18.76
C ARG A 92 26.82 6.84 20.18
N PRO A 93 27.17 6.00 21.17
CA PRO A 93 26.75 6.22 22.55
C PRO A 93 27.33 7.54 23.04
N LYS A 94 26.46 8.49 23.40
CA LYS A 94 26.84 9.78 24.00
C LYS A 94 27.21 9.68 25.49
N PHE A 95 27.17 8.47 26.05
CA PHE A 95 27.42 8.20 27.46
C PHE A 95 28.72 7.40 27.61
N GLY A 96 29.80 8.11 27.94
CA GLY A 96 31.03 7.47 28.36
C GLY A 96 30.94 6.91 29.79
N PRO A 97 31.94 6.10 30.23
CA PRO A 97 31.98 5.41 31.53
C PRO A 97 31.95 6.30 32.79
N LYS A 98 31.78 7.62 32.63
CA LYS A 98 31.86 8.60 33.70
C LYS A 98 30.50 8.99 34.28
N TRP A 99 29.39 8.31 33.96
CA TRP A 99 28.11 8.49 34.67
C TRP A 99 28.08 7.68 35.99
N ARG A 100 28.99 8.11 36.87
CA ARG A 100 28.90 8.27 38.34
C ARG A 100 27.86 7.37 39.01
N PHE A 101 28.28 6.36 39.78
CA PHE A 101 28.69 6.50 41.20
C PHE A 101 27.92 7.58 41.97
N GLN A 102 27.28 7.16 43.06
CA GLN A 102 26.63 7.94 44.12
C GLN A 102 25.18 8.39 43.89
N ARG A 103 24.25 7.45 44.02
CA ARG A 103 22.95 7.70 44.67
C ARG A 103 22.48 6.44 45.38
N GLN A 104 23.02 6.19 46.57
CA GLN A 104 22.36 5.36 47.56
C GLN A 104 21.09 6.12 47.99
N LEU A 105 20.01 5.99 47.22
CA LEU A 105 18.68 6.35 47.71
C LEU A 105 18.34 5.33 48.78
N GLN A 106 18.59 5.65 50.05
CA GLN A 106 17.89 4.97 51.12
C GLN A 106 16.40 5.31 50.96
N LEU A 107 15.63 4.29 50.63
CA LEU A 107 14.18 4.35 50.46
C LEU A 107 13.56 4.90 51.76
N PRO A 108 12.62 5.87 51.68
CA PRO A 108 11.91 6.42 52.84
C PRO A 108 11.35 5.35 53.80
N GLN A 109 11.00 4.19 53.26
CA GLN A 109 10.44 3.04 53.96
C GLN A 109 11.31 2.52 55.11
N ARG A 110 12.64 2.63 55.02
CA ARG A 110 13.53 2.23 56.12
C ARG A 110 13.46 3.16 57.33
N ARG A 111 13.15 4.44 57.13
CA ARG A 111 13.04 5.38 58.25
C ARG A 111 11.80 5.13 59.08
N ASP A 112 10.69 4.75 58.44
CA ASP A 112 9.43 4.56 59.14
C ASP A 112 9.48 3.32 60.06
N GLU A 113 10.11 2.23 59.60
CA GLU A 113 10.32 1.02 60.39
C GLU A 113 11.24 1.26 61.62
N GLU A 114 12.33 2.01 61.44
CA GLU A 114 13.26 2.33 62.53
C GLU A 114 12.59 3.19 63.63
N VAL A 115 11.72 4.12 63.23
CA VAL A 115 10.98 4.98 64.16
C VAL A 115 9.94 4.16 64.94
N GLU A 116 9.23 3.25 64.29
CA GLU A 116 8.24 2.40 64.96
C GLU A 116 8.91 1.40 65.92
N ALA A 117 10.02 0.78 65.49
CA ALA A 117 10.81 -0.12 66.34
C ALA A 117 11.28 0.59 67.61
N LYS A 118 11.80 1.82 67.48
CA LYS A 118 12.28 2.61 68.61
C LYS A 118 11.16 3.03 69.56
N LYS A 119 9.96 3.32 69.03
CA LYS A 119 8.78 3.63 69.84
C LYS A 119 8.30 2.42 70.62
N ARG A 120 8.27 1.25 70.00
CA ARG A 120 7.87 -0.03 70.62
C ARG A 120 8.85 -0.46 71.71
N GLU A 121 10.14 -0.21 71.52
CA GLU A 121 11.16 -0.51 72.52
C GLU A 121 11.03 0.42 73.75
N ALA A 122 10.84 1.72 73.52
CA ALA A 122 10.64 2.70 74.60
C ALA A 122 9.38 2.41 75.44
N GLU A 123 8.30 1.94 74.82
CA GLU A 123 7.08 1.54 75.53
C GLU A 123 7.32 0.28 76.38
N LYS A 124 8.03 -0.71 75.84
CA LYS A 124 8.38 -1.93 76.55
C LYS A 124 9.30 -1.66 77.74
N GLU A 125 10.18 -0.66 77.63
CA GLU A 125 11.04 -0.21 78.73
C GLU A 125 10.25 0.52 79.82
N ARG A 126 9.28 1.36 79.44
CA ARG A 126 8.42 2.10 80.38
C ARG A 126 7.49 1.18 81.17
N ALA A 127 7.02 0.08 80.57
CA ALA A 127 6.20 -0.92 81.26
C ALA A 127 7.00 -1.80 82.25
N ARG A 128 8.33 -1.73 82.22
CA ARG A 128 9.23 -2.48 83.11
C ARG A 128 9.68 -1.67 84.33
N ARG A 129 9.23 -0.43 84.47
CA ARG A 129 9.54 0.48 85.58
C ARG A 129 8.29 0.76 86.40
#